data_AF-A0A1I6L6S5-F1
#
_entry.id   AF-A0A1I6L6S5-F1
#
_cell.length_a   1.000
_cell.length_b   1.000
_cell.length_c   1.000
_cell.angle_alpha   90.00
_cell.angle_beta   90.00
_cell.angle_gamma   90.00
#
_symmetry.space_group_name_H-M   'P 1'
#
loop_
_entity.id
_entity.type
_entity.pdbx_description
1 polymer ?
#
loop_
_entity_poly.entity_id
_entity_poly.type
_entity_poly.pdbx_seq_one_letter_code
_entity_poly.pdbx_strand_id
1 'polypeptide(L)'
;MNDSLQGNALDELIHEGRYLYPTNVVEIVERYHAGGEPGVPRSLVLSYADHVLSDLGNRAPYSLTRFSALLDDRVTDAAFWLPNALYRTGPDRISVYPLSWHQRLDGVTDPVEYATVVGADLDRARGIADAGVASAVPKQLLLDAMTVMGPMDRRTAGGLLRDARLSGRIRVDPVQNPDADVRVVPAPAPASSGRSEPTRSTASGAASGIPDRRPRPGTSPAPGHGRSG
;
A
#
# COMPACT_ATOMS: atom_id res chain seq x y z
N MET A 1 -14.84 -24.72 -8.22
CA MET A 1 -13.89 -23.74 -8.77
C MET A 1 -13.42 -24.26 -10.10
N ASN A 2 -13.24 -23.38 -11.08
CA ASN A 2 -12.99 -23.79 -12.46
C ASN A 2 -11.48 -23.98 -12.65
N ASP A 3 -10.94 -25.11 -12.19
CA ASP A 3 -9.49 -25.42 -12.19
C ASP A 3 -8.92 -25.68 -13.60
N SER A 4 -9.68 -25.33 -14.64
CA SER A 4 -9.26 -25.44 -16.04
C SER A 4 -8.44 -24.22 -16.46
N LEU A 5 -7.44 -24.45 -17.31
CA LEU A 5 -6.65 -23.35 -17.89
C LEU A 5 -7.57 -22.43 -18.71
N GLN A 6 -7.63 -21.16 -18.33
CA GLN A 6 -8.33 -20.11 -19.06
C GLN A 6 -7.47 -19.58 -20.21
N GLY A 7 -8.03 -19.56 -21.42
CA GLY A 7 -7.34 -19.13 -22.64
C GLY A 7 -6.78 -17.71 -22.57
N ASN A 8 -7.55 -16.75 -22.06
CA ASN A 8 -7.10 -15.35 -21.94
C ASN A 8 -5.83 -15.21 -21.07
N ALA A 9 -5.73 -16.01 -19.99
CA ALA A 9 -4.55 -16.02 -19.14
C ALA A 9 -3.33 -16.61 -19.88
N LEU A 10 -3.53 -17.66 -20.70
CA LEU A 10 -2.47 -18.23 -21.53
C LEU A 10 -2.00 -17.24 -22.59
N ASP A 11 -2.94 -16.58 -23.28
CA ASP A 11 -2.63 -15.57 -24.29
C ASP A 11 -1.80 -14.41 -23.69
N GLU A 12 -2.17 -13.94 -22.49
CA GLU A 12 -1.43 -12.91 -21.78
C GLU A 12 -0.03 -13.39 -21.36
N LEU A 13 0.10 -14.60 -20.83
CA LEU A 13 1.40 -15.20 -20.48
C LEU A 13 2.33 -15.35 -21.68
N ILE A 14 1.78 -15.74 -22.84
CA ILE A 14 2.54 -15.86 -24.09
C ILE A 14 2.95 -14.48 -24.60
N HIS A 15 2.07 -13.47 -24.48
CA HIS A 15 2.36 -12.10 -24.92
C HIS A 15 3.49 -11.45 -24.11
N GLU A 16 3.50 -11.66 -22.79
CA GLU A 16 4.58 -11.24 -21.88
C GLU A 16 5.89 -12.05 -22.08
N GLY A 17 5.85 -13.08 -22.93
CA GLY A 17 6.78 -14.20 -23.05
C GLY A 17 8.17 -13.92 -23.62
N ARG A 18 8.98 -13.10 -22.93
CA ARG A 18 10.46 -13.27 -22.97
C ARG A 18 11.05 -13.79 -21.67
N TYR A 19 10.36 -13.60 -20.56
CA TYR A 19 10.80 -14.11 -19.26
C TYR A 19 9.59 -14.54 -18.44
N LEU A 20 9.42 -15.85 -18.28
CA LEU A 20 8.29 -16.45 -17.55
C LEU A 20 8.48 -16.31 -16.03
N TYR A 21 8.71 -15.12 -15.50
CA TYR A 21 9.02 -14.96 -14.08
C TYR A 21 7.91 -15.54 -13.17
N PRO A 22 8.23 -16.30 -12.11
CA PRO A 22 7.22 -16.94 -11.28
C PRO A 22 6.19 -15.96 -10.71
N THR A 23 6.61 -14.75 -10.32
CA THR A 23 5.73 -13.69 -9.83
C THR A 23 4.70 -13.28 -10.88
N ASN A 24 5.12 -13.12 -12.14
CA ASN A 24 4.24 -12.70 -13.23
C ASN A 24 3.23 -13.81 -13.56
N VAL A 25 3.66 -15.08 -13.51
CA VAL A 25 2.74 -16.21 -13.72
C VAL A 25 1.68 -16.23 -12.63
N VAL A 26 2.06 -16.13 -11.35
CA VAL A 26 1.09 -16.09 -10.26
C VAL A 26 0.17 -14.88 -10.39
N GLU A 27 0.69 -13.70 -10.71
CA GLU A 27 -0.11 -12.48 -10.89
C GLU A 27 -1.20 -12.67 -11.95
N ILE A 28 -0.84 -13.16 -13.14
CA ILE A 28 -1.78 -13.37 -14.23
C ILE A 28 -2.78 -14.46 -13.85
N VAL A 29 -2.32 -15.60 -13.33
CA VAL A 29 -3.22 -16.71 -12.94
C VAL A 29 -4.19 -16.25 -11.85
N GLU A 30 -3.72 -15.53 -10.84
CA GLU A 30 -4.55 -15.01 -9.76
C GLU A 30 -5.58 -13.99 -10.25
N ARG A 31 -5.24 -13.15 -11.24
CA ARG A 31 -6.18 -12.19 -11.84
C ARG A 31 -7.33 -12.86 -12.58
N TYR A 32 -7.06 -13.93 -13.34
CA TYR A 32 -8.09 -14.63 -14.11
C TYR A 32 -8.86 -15.68 -13.29
N HIS A 33 -8.24 -16.20 -12.23
CA HIS A 33 -8.89 -17.11 -11.28
C HIS A 33 -9.30 -16.41 -9.98
N ALA A 34 -9.44 -15.08 -10.03
CA ALA A 34 -9.96 -14.29 -8.93
C ALA A 34 -11.39 -14.74 -8.60
N GLY A 35 -11.69 -14.86 -7.30
CA GLY A 35 -12.99 -15.30 -6.79
C GLY A 35 -12.89 -16.60 -6.00
N GLY A 36 -12.96 -16.48 -4.68
CA GLY A 36 -12.91 -17.62 -3.77
C GLY A 36 -11.94 -17.38 -2.62
N GLU A 37 -11.12 -18.40 -2.35
CA GLU A 37 -10.11 -18.35 -1.28
C GLU A 37 -8.91 -17.48 -1.70
N PRO A 38 -8.23 -16.81 -0.74
CA PRO A 38 -7.03 -16.02 -0.99
C PRO A 38 -5.94 -16.76 -1.78
N GLY A 39 -5.38 -16.11 -2.80
CA GLY A 39 -4.36 -16.68 -3.68
C GLY A 39 -4.87 -17.79 -4.60
N VAL A 40 -3.95 -18.47 -5.28
CA VAL A 40 -4.24 -19.56 -6.21
C VAL A 40 -3.53 -20.86 -5.81
N PRO A 41 -4.09 -22.04 -6.14
CA PRO A 41 -3.42 -23.30 -5.91
C PRO A 41 -2.09 -23.34 -6.66
N ARG A 42 -1.03 -23.79 -6.00
CA ARG A 42 0.29 -23.91 -6.60
C ARG A 42 0.28 -24.86 -7.81
N SER A 43 -0.46 -25.96 -7.72
CA SER A 43 -0.64 -26.91 -8.81
C SER A 43 -1.22 -26.27 -10.09
N LEU A 44 -2.14 -25.30 -9.93
CA LEU A 44 -2.70 -24.55 -11.05
C LEU A 44 -1.64 -23.68 -11.72
N VAL A 45 -0.84 -22.95 -10.94
CA VAL A 45 0.27 -22.14 -11.44
C VAL A 45 1.29 -22.99 -12.21
N LEU A 46 1.63 -24.17 -11.67
CA LEU A 46 2.53 -25.11 -12.35
C LEU A 46 1.92 -25.65 -13.65
N SER A 47 0.60 -25.84 -13.71
CA SER A 47 -0.08 -26.28 -14.94
C SER A 47 -0.04 -25.20 -16.04
N TYR A 48 -0.20 -23.93 -15.68
CA TYR A 48 0.01 -22.82 -16.60
C TYR A 48 1.45 -22.73 -17.09
N ALA A 49 2.41 -22.84 -16.18
CA ALA A 49 3.82 -22.80 -16.53
C ALA A 49 4.20 -23.97 -17.46
N ASP A 50 3.74 -25.20 -17.15
CA ASP A 50 3.99 -26.38 -17.99
C ASP A 50 3.46 -26.19 -19.41
N HIS A 51 2.24 -25.65 -19.54
CA HIS A 51 1.64 -25.38 -20.84
C HIS A 51 2.47 -24.38 -21.66
N VAL A 52 2.80 -23.22 -21.08
CA VAL A 52 3.56 -22.18 -21.79
C VAL A 52 4.99 -22.64 -22.11
N LEU A 53 5.66 -23.33 -21.17
CA LEU A 53 7.01 -23.85 -21.40
C LEU A 53 7.02 -24.94 -22.48
N SER A 54 5.98 -25.79 -22.53
CA SER A 54 5.81 -26.81 -23.57
C SER A 54 5.58 -26.18 -24.95
N ASP A 55 4.75 -25.14 -25.05
CA ASP A 55 4.51 -24.42 -26.30
C ASP A 55 5.77 -23.71 -26.82
N LEU A 56 6.57 -23.14 -25.92
CA LEU A 56 7.86 -22.53 -26.26
C LEU A 56 8.91 -23.55 -26.68
N GLY A 57 8.84 -24.79 -26.18
CA GLY A 57 9.77 -25.87 -26.49
C GLY A 57 11.23 -25.47 -26.27
N ASN A 58 12.08 -25.59 -27.31
CA ASN A 58 13.50 -25.23 -27.23
C ASN A 58 13.77 -23.73 -27.02
N ARG A 59 12.75 -22.88 -27.15
CA ARG A 59 12.85 -21.44 -26.87
C ARG A 59 12.53 -21.10 -25.42
N ALA A 60 12.08 -22.08 -24.64
CA ALA A 60 11.77 -21.89 -23.23
C ALA A 60 13.02 -21.41 -22.47
N PRO A 61 12.89 -20.40 -21.59
CA PRO A 61 14.03 -19.85 -20.86
C PRO A 61 14.62 -20.85 -19.85
N TYR A 62 13.85 -21.85 -19.42
CA TYR A 62 14.24 -22.92 -18.52
C TYR A 62 13.17 -24.03 -18.46
N SER A 63 13.44 -25.13 -17.76
CA SER A 63 12.50 -26.25 -17.58
C SER A 63 11.45 -26.00 -16.50
N LEU A 64 10.36 -26.77 -16.49
CA LEU A 64 9.34 -26.73 -15.44
C LEU A 64 9.94 -26.99 -14.04
N THR A 65 10.89 -27.91 -13.92
CA THR A 65 11.60 -28.17 -12.66
C THR A 65 12.33 -26.92 -12.16
N ARG A 66 12.99 -26.18 -13.06
CA ARG A 66 13.66 -24.92 -12.70
C ARG A 66 12.65 -23.83 -12.35
N PHE A 67 11.52 -23.75 -13.06
CA PHE A 67 10.43 -22.84 -12.72
C PHE A 67 9.91 -23.10 -11.30
N SER A 68 9.63 -24.36 -10.95
CA SER A 68 9.14 -24.72 -9.61
C SER A 68 10.14 -24.34 -8.52
N ALA A 69 11.44 -24.54 -8.74
CA ALA A 69 12.46 -24.12 -7.78
C ALA A 69 12.50 -22.59 -7.63
N LEU A 70 12.40 -21.84 -8.73
CA LEU A 70 12.33 -20.38 -8.68
C LEU A 70 11.05 -19.89 -8.00
N LEU A 71 9.94 -20.61 -8.15
CA LEU A 71 8.69 -20.34 -7.45
C LEU A 71 8.90 -20.48 -5.93
N ASP A 72 9.49 -21.59 -5.49
CA ASP A 72 9.83 -21.83 -4.07
C ASP A 72 10.70 -20.72 -3.48
N ASP A 73 11.74 -20.30 -4.21
CA ASP A 73 12.67 -19.26 -3.77
C ASP A 73 11.99 -17.90 -3.52
N ARG A 74 10.81 -17.66 -4.10
CA ARG A 74 10.05 -16.41 -3.92
C ARG A 74 8.99 -16.47 -2.85
N VAL A 75 8.63 -17.67 -2.37
CA VAL A 75 7.59 -17.82 -1.37
C VAL A 75 8.08 -17.33 0.00
N THR A 76 7.28 -16.52 0.66
CA THR A 76 7.55 -15.92 1.97
C THR A 76 6.34 -16.01 2.89
N ASP A 77 6.61 -16.01 4.19
CA ASP A 77 5.62 -15.92 5.26
C ASP A 77 5.57 -14.49 5.87
N ALA A 78 6.18 -13.50 5.20
CA ALA A 78 6.14 -12.11 5.63
C ALA A 78 4.68 -11.59 5.71
N ALA A 79 4.36 -10.89 6.78
CA ALA A 79 3.01 -10.33 6.99
C ALA A 79 2.75 -9.01 6.24
N PHE A 80 3.79 -8.47 5.59
CA PHE A 80 3.77 -7.20 4.88
C PHE A 80 4.31 -7.34 3.45
N TRP A 81 3.94 -6.41 2.60
CA TRP A 81 4.31 -6.40 1.19
C TRP A 81 5.81 -6.19 0.97
N LEU A 82 6.39 -7.02 0.10
CA LEU A 82 7.77 -7.06 -0.31
C LEU A 82 7.80 -7.15 -1.84
N PRO A 83 8.69 -6.41 -2.50
CA PRO A 83 8.79 -6.45 -3.95
C PRO A 83 9.25 -7.84 -4.42
N ASN A 84 8.56 -8.37 -5.43
CA ASN A 84 8.85 -9.65 -6.09
C ASN A 84 8.81 -10.89 -5.17
N ALA A 85 8.01 -10.84 -4.10
CA ALA A 85 7.72 -11.97 -3.23
C ALA A 85 6.38 -12.62 -3.57
N LEU A 86 6.21 -13.87 -3.16
CA LEU A 86 4.96 -14.63 -3.21
C LEU A 86 4.57 -15.01 -1.79
N TYR A 87 3.30 -14.89 -1.44
CA TYR A 87 2.81 -15.09 -0.09
C TYR A 87 2.08 -16.39 0.04
N ARG A 88 2.37 -17.17 1.09
CA ARG A 88 1.52 -18.31 1.44
C ARG A 88 0.19 -17.79 1.99
N THR A 89 -0.90 -18.18 1.35
CA THR A 89 -2.27 -17.84 1.77
C THR A 89 -3.06 -19.04 2.27
N GLY A 90 -2.50 -20.25 2.15
CA GLY A 90 -3.07 -21.50 2.64
C GLY A 90 -2.12 -22.69 2.42
N PRO A 91 -2.54 -23.92 2.79
CA PRO A 91 -1.69 -25.13 2.77
C PRO A 91 -1.05 -25.50 1.42
N ASP A 92 -1.55 -24.97 0.30
CA ASP A 92 -0.91 -25.05 -1.02
C ASP A 92 -1.32 -23.88 -1.92
N ARG A 93 -1.54 -22.71 -1.30
CA ARG A 93 -1.99 -21.51 -2.01
C ARG A 93 -0.96 -20.41 -1.91
N ILE A 94 -0.73 -19.76 -3.04
CA ILE A 94 0.21 -18.64 -3.17
C ILE A 94 -0.48 -17.45 -3.80
N SER A 95 -0.09 -16.25 -3.38
CA SER A 95 -0.60 -14.99 -3.91
C SER A 95 0.55 -14.02 -4.16
N VAL A 96 0.38 -13.06 -5.06
CA VAL A 96 1.28 -11.90 -5.15
C VAL A 96 1.02 -10.86 -4.05
N TYR A 97 -0.04 -11.04 -3.26
CA TYR A 97 -0.42 -10.15 -2.15
C TYR A 97 -0.38 -10.87 -0.80
N PRO A 98 0.01 -10.17 0.29
CA PRO A 98 -0.06 -10.71 1.64
C PRO A 98 -1.47 -11.17 2.01
N LEU A 99 -1.58 -12.22 2.82
CA LEU A 99 -2.87 -12.70 3.35
C LEU A 99 -3.63 -11.59 4.10
N SER A 100 -2.91 -10.69 4.76
CA SER A 100 -3.49 -9.54 5.48
C SER A 100 -4.23 -8.56 4.55
N TRP A 101 -3.83 -8.47 3.28
CA TRP A 101 -4.54 -7.65 2.30
C TRP A 101 -5.83 -8.33 1.89
N HIS A 102 -5.78 -9.63 1.55
CA HIS A 102 -6.97 -10.42 1.24
C HIS A 102 -8.01 -10.33 2.35
N GLN A 103 -7.61 -10.50 3.62
CA GLN A 103 -8.53 -10.43 4.75
C GLN A 103 -9.16 -9.04 4.98
N ARG A 104 -8.45 -7.96 4.63
CA ARG A 104 -8.90 -6.58 4.87
C ARG A 104 -9.68 -6.00 3.69
N LEU A 105 -9.41 -6.48 2.49
CA LEU A 105 -9.90 -5.92 1.23
C LEU A 105 -10.88 -6.86 0.51
N ASP A 106 -11.17 -8.04 1.07
CA ASP A 106 -12.18 -8.94 0.53
C ASP A 106 -13.54 -8.25 0.40
N GLY A 107 -14.08 -8.24 -0.81
CA GLY A 107 -15.36 -7.60 -1.12
C GLY A 107 -15.35 -6.07 -1.11
N VAL A 108 -14.22 -5.42 -0.80
CA VAL A 108 -14.12 -3.96 -0.75
C VAL A 108 -14.17 -3.38 -2.17
N THR A 109 -14.85 -2.25 -2.33
CA THR A 109 -14.95 -1.55 -3.62
C THR A 109 -14.39 -0.14 -3.62
N ASP A 110 -14.07 0.44 -2.45
CA ASP A 110 -13.60 1.82 -2.37
C ASP A 110 -12.08 1.95 -2.64
N PRO A 111 -11.65 2.64 -3.72
CA PRO A 111 -10.23 2.82 -4.02
C PRO A 111 -9.42 3.49 -2.89
N VAL A 112 -10.07 4.29 -2.05
CA VAL A 112 -9.42 4.97 -0.91
C VAL A 112 -8.96 3.96 0.14
N GLU A 113 -9.77 2.93 0.39
CA GLU A 113 -9.45 1.89 1.36
C GLU A 113 -8.27 1.05 0.88
N TYR A 114 -8.27 0.64 -0.40
CA TYR A 114 -7.12 -0.01 -1.02
C TYR A 114 -5.85 0.85 -0.91
N ALA A 115 -5.91 2.13 -1.29
CA ALA A 115 -4.74 3.01 -1.23
C ALA A 115 -4.22 3.21 0.19
N THR A 116 -5.11 3.20 1.18
CA THR A 116 -4.75 3.31 2.60
C THR A 116 -4.06 2.04 3.10
N VAL A 117 -4.63 0.86 2.82
CA VAL A 117 -4.06 -0.43 3.21
C VAL A 117 -2.69 -0.65 2.57
N VAL A 118 -2.61 -0.47 1.26
CA VAL A 118 -1.37 -0.68 0.50
C VAL A 118 -0.30 0.34 0.87
N GLY A 119 -0.66 1.62 0.96
CA GLY A 119 0.31 2.67 1.31
C GLY A 119 0.90 2.49 2.70
N ALA A 120 0.08 2.12 3.70
CA ALA A 120 0.56 1.86 5.06
C ALA A 120 1.52 0.65 5.12
N ASP A 121 1.31 -0.36 4.26
CA ASP A 121 2.20 -1.52 4.21
C ASP A 121 3.51 -1.22 3.46
N LEU A 122 3.45 -0.37 2.43
CA LEU A 122 4.66 0.19 1.79
C LEU A 122 5.50 1.02 2.76
N ASP A 123 4.86 1.81 3.63
CA ASP A 123 5.56 2.55 4.70
C ASP A 123 6.28 1.59 5.66
N ARG A 124 5.59 0.52 6.09
CA ARG A 124 6.18 -0.52 6.94
C ARG A 124 7.38 -1.20 6.27
N ALA A 125 7.26 -1.54 4.99
CA ALA A 125 8.35 -2.16 4.22
C ALA A 125 9.58 -1.24 4.10
N ARG A 126 9.38 0.09 4.12
CA ARG A 126 10.44 1.11 4.10
C ARG A 126 10.94 1.51 5.49
N GLY A 127 10.37 0.96 6.57
CA GLY A 127 10.69 1.35 7.94
C GLY A 127 10.26 2.78 8.29
N ILE A 128 9.27 3.32 7.58
CA ILE A 128 8.72 4.66 7.83
C ILE A 128 7.72 4.54 8.98
N ALA A 129 7.90 5.36 10.02
CA ALA A 129 6.96 5.45 11.14
C ALA A 129 5.63 6.04 10.67
N ASP A 130 4.52 5.57 11.25
CA ASP A 130 3.16 5.97 10.87
C ASP A 130 2.98 7.50 11.01
N ALA A 131 3.07 8.20 9.87
CA ALA A 131 3.00 9.65 9.79
C ALA A 131 1.55 10.17 9.66
N GLY A 132 0.55 9.27 9.79
CA GLY A 132 -0.88 9.59 9.66
C GLY A 132 -1.36 9.78 8.22
N VAL A 133 -0.47 9.78 7.23
CA VAL A 133 -0.80 9.77 5.80
C VAL A 133 0.00 8.65 5.14
N ALA A 134 -0.73 7.67 4.59
CA ALA A 134 -0.13 6.53 3.90
C ALA A 134 0.69 6.98 2.67
N SER A 135 1.81 6.29 2.42
CA SER A 135 2.62 6.48 1.22
C SER A 135 1.81 6.41 -0.07
N ALA A 136 2.31 7.11 -1.10
CA ALA A 136 1.75 6.99 -2.43
C ALA A 136 1.95 5.56 -2.98
N VAL A 137 0.94 5.06 -3.67
CA VAL A 137 0.84 3.69 -4.18
C VAL A 137 0.88 3.70 -5.70
N PRO A 138 1.69 2.87 -6.35
CA PRO A 138 1.66 2.74 -7.81
C PRO A 138 0.25 2.41 -8.31
N LYS A 139 -0.25 3.16 -9.29
CA LYS A 139 -1.60 3.00 -9.83
C LYS A 139 -1.88 1.59 -10.35
N GLN A 140 -0.90 0.97 -11.02
CA GLN A 140 -1.05 -0.39 -11.54
C GLN A 140 -1.26 -1.38 -10.39
N LEU A 141 -0.38 -1.35 -9.38
CA LEU A 141 -0.51 -2.16 -8.18
C LEU A 141 -1.89 -2.02 -7.52
N LEU A 142 -2.41 -0.79 -7.46
CA LEU A 142 -3.73 -0.52 -6.90
C LEU A 142 -4.88 -1.13 -7.74
N LEU A 143 -4.81 -1.00 -9.07
CA LEU A 143 -5.80 -1.57 -9.98
C LEU A 143 -5.78 -3.10 -9.97
N ASP A 144 -4.59 -3.69 -9.90
CA ASP A 144 -4.41 -5.15 -9.85
C ASP A 144 -4.94 -5.70 -8.53
N ALA A 145 -4.62 -5.05 -7.41
CA ALA A 145 -5.14 -5.39 -6.09
C ALA A 145 -6.67 -5.33 -6.04
N MET A 146 -7.27 -4.27 -6.61
CA MET A 146 -8.72 -4.12 -6.72
C MET A 146 -9.37 -5.20 -7.59
N THR A 147 -8.69 -5.65 -8.63
CA THR A 147 -9.21 -6.69 -9.54
C THR A 147 -9.12 -8.09 -8.92
N VAL A 148 -8.07 -8.33 -8.12
CA VAL A 148 -7.83 -9.64 -7.49
C VAL A 148 -8.65 -9.84 -6.23
N MET A 149 -8.69 -8.84 -5.34
CA MET A 149 -9.35 -8.97 -4.02
C MET A 149 -10.78 -8.41 -4.02
N GLY A 150 -11.08 -7.50 -4.94
CA GLY A 150 -12.39 -6.87 -5.06
C GLY A 150 -13.28 -7.60 -6.06
N PRO A 151 -14.60 -7.39 -6.00
CA PRO A 151 -15.56 -8.02 -6.91
C PRO A 151 -15.62 -7.32 -8.28
N MET A 152 -14.53 -6.72 -8.75
CA MET A 152 -14.53 -5.77 -9.86
C MET A 152 -13.56 -6.14 -10.96
N ASP A 153 -13.98 -5.97 -12.21
CA ASP A 153 -13.06 -6.05 -13.34
C ASP A 153 -12.18 -4.78 -13.43
N ARG A 154 -11.11 -4.89 -14.22
CA ARG A 154 -10.14 -3.80 -14.41
C ARG A 154 -10.77 -2.50 -14.89
N ARG A 155 -11.80 -2.59 -15.75
CA ARG A 155 -12.51 -1.42 -16.28
C ARG A 155 -13.28 -0.70 -15.17
N THR A 156 -13.96 -1.46 -14.31
CA THR A 156 -14.73 -0.97 -13.18
C THR A 156 -13.81 -0.37 -12.13
N ALA A 157 -12.71 -1.06 -11.78
CA ALA A 157 -11.67 -0.53 -10.89
C ALA A 157 -11.10 0.81 -11.40
N GLY A 158 -10.81 0.89 -12.69
CA GLY A 158 -10.35 2.12 -13.35
C GLY A 158 -11.37 3.26 -13.33
N GLY A 159 -12.66 2.94 -13.46
CA GLY A 159 -13.77 3.88 -13.31
C GLY A 159 -13.85 4.44 -11.89
N LEU A 160 -13.88 3.57 -10.89
CA LEU A 160 -13.93 3.95 -9.47
C LEU A 160 -12.73 4.81 -9.07
N LEU A 161 -11.53 4.46 -9.53
CA LEU A 161 -10.33 5.25 -9.30
C LEU A 161 -10.43 6.65 -9.93
N ARG A 162 -10.97 6.74 -11.15
CA ARG A 162 -11.22 8.04 -11.81
C ARG A 162 -12.22 8.88 -11.00
N ASP A 163 -13.30 8.28 -10.52
CA ASP A 163 -14.35 8.97 -9.77
C ASP A 163 -13.83 9.48 -8.43
N ALA A 164 -13.07 8.66 -7.70
CA ALA A 164 -12.41 9.05 -6.45
C ALA A 164 -11.45 10.24 -6.66
N ARG A 165 -10.78 10.30 -7.82
CA ARG A 165 -9.92 11.43 -8.18
C ARG A 165 -10.74 12.69 -8.47
N LEU A 166 -11.81 12.56 -9.26
CA LEU A 166 -12.69 13.68 -9.59
C LEU A 166 -13.40 14.26 -8.36
N SER A 167 -13.73 13.40 -7.38
CA SER A 167 -14.29 13.81 -6.10
C SER A 167 -13.23 14.35 -5.11
N GLY A 168 -11.96 14.41 -5.51
CA GLY A 168 -10.87 14.92 -4.67
C GLY A 168 -10.48 14.04 -3.49
N ARG A 169 -10.94 12.78 -3.42
CA ARG A 169 -10.60 11.83 -2.34
C ARG A 169 -9.22 11.21 -2.52
N ILE A 170 -8.76 11.13 -3.77
CA ILE A 170 -7.40 10.72 -4.13
C ILE A 170 -6.77 11.71 -5.11
N ARG A 171 -5.44 11.73 -5.15
CA ARG A 171 -4.65 12.42 -6.17
C ARG A 171 -3.78 11.41 -6.90
N VAL A 172 -3.59 11.62 -8.20
CA VAL A 172 -2.82 10.75 -9.09
C VAL A 172 -1.74 11.59 -9.76
N ASP A 173 -0.47 11.34 -9.46
CA ASP A 173 0.67 12.16 -9.90
C ASP A 173 1.75 11.26 -10.54
N PRO A 174 2.17 11.50 -11.81
CA PRO A 174 1.62 12.44 -12.79
C PRO A 174 0.30 11.92 -13.39
N VAL A 175 -0.69 12.81 -13.54
CA VAL A 175 -2.07 12.48 -13.97
C VAL A 175 -2.17 11.65 -15.27
N GLN A 176 -1.25 11.86 -16.22
CA GLN A 176 -1.27 11.25 -17.56
C GLN A 176 -0.38 10.01 -17.67
N ASN A 177 0.32 9.60 -16.59
CA ASN A 177 1.25 8.47 -16.63
C ASN A 177 0.52 7.15 -16.26
N PRO A 178 0.65 6.06 -17.06
CA PRO A 178 0.21 4.74 -16.63
C PRO A 178 0.89 4.27 -15.33
N ASP A 179 2.12 4.71 -15.08
CA ASP A 179 2.93 4.39 -13.89
C ASP A 179 2.78 5.46 -12.78
N ALA A 180 1.67 6.20 -12.79
CA ALA A 180 1.43 7.25 -11.80
C ALA A 180 1.27 6.71 -10.38
N ASP A 181 1.65 7.53 -9.40
CA ASP A 181 1.41 7.26 -7.99
C ASP A 181 0.04 7.81 -7.56
N VAL A 182 -0.66 7.04 -6.73
CA VAL A 182 -1.95 7.36 -6.14
C VAL A 182 -1.77 7.65 -4.65
N ARG A 183 -2.31 8.77 -4.19
CA ARG A 183 -2.28 9.16 -2.76
C ARG A 183 -3.68 9.52 -2.28
N VAL A 184 -4.01 9.13 -1.06
CA VAL A 184 -5.24 9.57 -0.39
C VAL A 184 -5.11 11.05 -0.04
N VAL A 185 -6.16 11.82 -0.28
CA VAL A 185 -6.25 13.21 0.15
C VAL A 185 -6.88 13.23 1.54
N PRO A 186 -6.20 13.76 2.57
CA PRO A 186 -6.79 13.87 3.90
C PRO A 186 -8.08 14.67 3.83
N ALA A 187 -9.12 14.19 4.52
CA ALA A 187 -10.32 14.99 4.69
C ALA A 187 -9.93 16.35 5.31
N PRO A 188 -10.50 17.48 4.84
CA PRO A 188 -10.25 18.75 5.50
C PRO A 188 -10.62 18.61 6.97
N ALA A 189 -9.69 18.97 7.86
CA ALA A 189 -9.96 18.97 9.29
C ALA A 189 -11.28 19.70 9.54
N PRO A 190 -12.17 19.19 10.41
CA PRO A 190 -13.39 19.92 10.74
C PRO A 190 -12.95 21.32 11.15
N ALA A 191 -13.49 22.33 10.47
CA ALA A 191 -13.17 23.72 10.77
C ALA A 191 -13.33 23.87 12.27
N SER A 192 -12.22 24.14 12.98
CA SER A 192 -12.27 24.43 14.39
C SER A 192 -13.24 25.60 14.48
N SER A 193 -14.42 25.32 15.01
CA SER A 193 -15.42 26.34 15.25
C SER A 193 -14.82 27.16 16.37
N GLY A 194 -14.02 28.15 15.99
CA GLY A 194 -13.44 29.16 16.84
C GLY A 194 -14.59 29.94 17.44
N ARG A 195 -15.21 29.39 18.47
CA ARG A 195 -15.92 30.18 19.46
C ARG A 195 -14.83 30.83 20.30
N SER A 196 -14.29 31.92 19.79
CA SER A 196 -13.69 32.94 20.64
C SER A 196 -14.78 33.38 21.60
N GLU A 197 -14.75 32.87 22.83
CA GLU A 197 -15.44 33.53 23.93
C GLU A 197 -14.89 34.97 24.01
N PRO A 198 -15.75 36.00 23.91
CA PRO A 198 -15.32 37.35 24.22
C PRO A 198 -15.07 37.40 25.73
N THR A 199 -13.81 37.52 26.12
CA THR A 199 -13.41 37.90 27.48
C THR A 199 -14.06 39.25 27.80
N ARG A 200 -15.12 39.19 28.60
CA ARG A 200 -15.83 40.37 29.10
C ARG A 200 -14.90 41.07 30.10
N SER A 201 -14.25 42.13 29.61
CA SER A 201 -13.54 43.11 30.41
C SER A 201 -14.54 43.80 31.35
N THR A 202 -14.42 43.55 32.66
CA THR A 202 -15.05 44.38 33.70
C THR A 202 -13.95 45.16 34.40
N ALA A 203 -13.84 46.43 34.04
CA ALA A 203 -13.16 47.44 34.84
C ALA A 203 -14.13 47.92 35.94
N SER A 204 -13.67 47.95 37.20
CA SER A 204 -14.22 48.83 38.23
C SER A 204 -13.22 49.08 39.37
N GLY A 205 -12.59 50.26 39.30
CA GLY A 205 -12.51 51.25 40.38
C GLY A 205 -11.93 50.94 41.77
N ALA A 206 -10.74 51.50 42.00
CA ALA A 206 -10.31 52.30 43.16
C ALA A 206 -10.03 51.64 44.54
N ALA A 207 -8.77 51.74 45.00
CA ALA A 207 -8.39 52.63 46.11
C ALA A 207 -6.86 52.65 46.37
N SER A 208 -6.39 53.85 46.72
CA SER A 208 -5.02 54.30 46.99
C SER A 208 -4.26 53.59 48.12
N GLY A 209 -2.91 53.60 48.04
CA GLY A 209 -2.04 53.40 49.20
C GLY A 209 -0.57 53.04 48.88
N ILE A 210 0.28 54.04 48.68
CA ILE A 210 1.78 54.03 48.79
C ILE A 210 2.11 54.68 50.16
N PRO A 211 3.22 54.45 50.90
CA PRO A 211 4.62 54.03 50.54
C PRO A 211 5.17 52.86 51.41
N ASP A 212 6.37 52.29 51.24
CA ASP A 212 7.66 52.92 51.57
C ASP A 212 8.91 52.09 51.16
N ARG A 213 10.03 52.82 51.13
CA ARG A 213 11.45 52.65 50.72
C ARG A 213 12.18 51.34 51.13
N ARG A 214 12.89 50.69 50.18
CA ARG A 214 14.39 50.57 49.98
C ARG A 214 15.19 49.83 51.08
N PRO A 215 16.42 49.27 50.86
CA PRO A 215 17.32 49.31 49.69
C PRO A 215 17.94 47.95 49.22
N ARG A 216 18.62 47.99 48.06
CA ARG A 216 19.63 47.01 47.51
C ARG A 216 20.93 47.03 48.35
N PRO A 217 21.84 46.02 48.35
CA PRO A 217 22.82 45.79 47.25
C PRO A 217 23.38 44.33 47.12
N GLY A 218 24.24 44.10 46.10
CA GLY A 218 25.11 42.91 46.01
C GLY A 218 25.13 42.24 44.62
N THR A 219 25.77 42.80 43.59
CA THR A 219 27.12 42.46 43.09
C THR A 219 27.36 40.99 42.70
N SER A 220 27.59 40.75 41.39
CA SER A 220 28.32 39.66 40.71
C SER A 220 29.55 39.11 41.48
N PRO A 221 30.09 37.88 41.22
CA PRO A 221 30.51 37.42 39.87
C PRO A 221 30.47 35.89 39.57
N ALA A 222 30.80 35.54 38.32
CA ALA A 222 31.23 34.22 37.84
C ALA A 222 32.65 33.85 38.36
N PRO A 223 33.01 32.55 38.43
CA PRO A 223 33.82 31.88 37.37
C PRO A 223 33.32 30.43 37.12
N GLY A 224 33.59 29.70 36.04
CA GLY A 224 34.83 29.47 35.31
C GLY A 224 35.57 28.24 35.86
N HIS A 225 35.40 27.04 35.26
CA HIS A 225 36.24 25.82 35.27
C HIS A 225 35.44 24.72 34.54
N GLY A 226 35.92 23.78 33.72
CA GLY A 226 37.23 23.32 33.24
C GLY A 226 36.91 22.11 32.33
N ARG A 227 37.37 22.07 31.08
CA ARG A 227 38.42 21.15 30.58
C ARG A 227 38.47 19.72 31.16
N SER A 228 38.59 18.79 30.21
CA SER A 228 39.30 17.49 30.23
C SER A 228 38.46 16.23 30.46
N GLY A 229 38.53 15.34 29.47
CA GLY A 229 37.90 14.03 29.37
C GLY A 229 37.74 13.66 27.92
#